data_AF-A0A382IFP8-F1
#
_entry.id   AF-A0A382IFP8-F1
#
_cell.length_a   1.000
_cell.length_b   1.000
_cell.length_c   1.000
_cell.angle_alpha   90.00
_cell.angle_beta   90.00
_cell.angle_gamma   90.00
#
_symmetry.space_group_name_H-M   'P 1'
#
loop_
_entity.id
_entity.type
_entity.pdbx_description
1 polymer ?
#
loop_
_entity_poly.entity_id
_entity_poly.type
_entity_poly.pdbx_seq_one_letter_code
_entity_poly.pdbx_strand_id
1 'polypeptide(L)'
;MESVQWRWSHTHHHSRTIHVGIDYEGNADRPPKLFNLFFLDMFGIRFIHYVFKDLSYHSLGILSQAAKDYVPEAYHSKMMRNARLYLLFIIFLIYISFAVGSFLPLMFFVLPNLYGRTLLQLIILLQHDGLKANTWDHRESTRTVHLNFIYGYLLYFNMQYHVEHHIFPQVPFNKLPALHKAIKDKLPTTKNGLIDGLIEVMPAIITQSKDPDYLIQKVFTPPR
;
A
#
# COMPACT_ATOMS: atom_id res chain seq x y z
N MET A 1 9.56 -4.55 -3.86
CA MET A 1 10.74 -4.10 -3.08
C MET A 1 11.41 -5.32 -2.48
N GLU A 2 12.66 -5.20 -2.03
CA GLU A 2 13.25 -6.27 -1.23
C GLU A 2 12.61 -6.31 0.17
N SER A 3 12.70 -7.45 0.86
CA SER A 3 11.88 -7.77 2.02
C SER A 3 12.19 -6.97 3.30
N VAL A 4 13.42 -6.53 3.52
CA VAL A 4 13.81 -5.78 4.73
C VAL A 4 13.27 -4.36 4.66
N GLN A 5 13.48 -3.67 3.54
CA GLN A 5 12.97 -2.34 3.25
C GLN A 5 11.45 -2.34 3.34
N TRP A 6 10.78 -3.29 2.68
CA TRP A 6 9.32 -3.40 2.73
C TRP A 6 8.80 -3.54 4.17
N ARG A 7 9.42 -4.42 4.98
CA ARG A 7 9.04 -4.64 6.38
C ARG A 7 9.12 -3.35 7.20
N TRP A 8 10.23 -2.62 7.09
CA TRP A 8 10.48 -1.43 7.89
C TRP A 8 9.69 -0.22 7.41
N SER A 9 9.53 -0.06 6.09
CA SER A 9 8.60 0.89 5.49
C SER A 9 7.19 0.68 6.03
N HIS A 10 6.72 -0.58 6.06
CA HIS A 10 5.36 -0.87 6.51
C HIS A 10 5.19 -0.66 8.02
N THR A 11 6.21 -1.03 8.81
CA THR A 11 6.22 -0.77 10.26
C THR A 11 6.14 0.73 10.55
N HIS A 12 6.86 1.54 9.77
CA HIS A 12 6.83 3.00 9.86
C HIS A 12 5.48 3.57 9.47
N HIS A 13 4.86 3.06 8.40
CA HIS A 13 3.50 3.41 7.97
C HIS A 13 2.44 3.11 9.04
N HIS A 14 2.51 1.97 9.73
CA HIS A 14 1.64 1.68 10.88
C HIS A 14 1.88 2.63 12.06
N SER A 15 3.12 3.07 12.25
CA SER A 15 3.43 3.99 13.35
C SER A 15 2.95 5.41 13.08
N ARG A 16 2.90 5.81 11.81
CA ARG A 16 2.66 7.20 11.39
C ARG A 16 1.79 7.28 10.14
N THR A 17 0.67 6.54 10.14
CA THR A 17 -0.21 6.40 8.98
C THR A 17 -0.62 7.77 8.47
N ILE A 18 -0.33 8.01 7.19
CA ILE A 18 -0.59 9.26 6.46
C ILE A 18 -0.17 10.52 7.24
N HIS A 19 0.91 10.47 8.01
CA HIS A 19 1.52 11.70 8.53
C HIS A 19 2.30 12.39 7.41
N VAL A 20 1.89 13.60 7.05
CA VAL A 20 2.37 14.31 5.87
C VAL A 20 3.87 14.58 5.98
N GLY A 21 4.61 14.21 4.94
CA GLY A 21 6.07 14.37 4.89
C GLY A 21 6.86 13.35 5.72
N ILE A 22 6.17 12.42 6.39
CA ILE A 22 6.79 11.39 7.23
C ILE A 22 6.46 10.00 6.72
N ASP A 23 5.22 9.74 6.33
CA ASP A 23 4.80 8.44 5.78
C ASP A 23 5.24 8.29 4.31
N TYR A 24 5.89 7.16 4.01
CA TYR A 24 6.40 6.81 2.69
C TYR A 24 5.47 5.87 1.91
N GLU A 25 4.45 5.29 2.56
CA GLU A 25 3.50 4.37 1.92
C GLU A 25 2.15 5.02 1.55
N GLY A 26 1.95 6.27 1.95
CA GLY A 26 0.77 7.06 1.57
C GLY A 26 0.60 7.11 0.04
N ASN A 27 -0.61 6.81 -0.43
CA ASN A 27 -0.91 6.69 -1.85
C ASN A 27 -1.11 8.06 -2.52
N ALA A 28 -1.90 8.93 -1.89
CA ALA A 28 -2.04 10.32 -2.29
C ALA A 28 -1.17 11.26 -1.44
N ASP A 29 -0.42 12.12 -2.13
CA ASP A 29 0.18 13.32 -1.53
C ASP A 29 -0.93 14.19 -0.89
N ARG A 30 -0.58 15.11 0.00
CA ARG A 30 -1.49 16.14 0.50
C ARG A 30 -0.94 17.53 0.16
N PRO A 31 -1.51 18.25 -0.85
CA PRO A 31 -2.63 17.85 -1.71
C PRO A 31 -2.31 16.74 -2.72
N PRO A 32 -3.31 15.92 -3.12
CA PRO A 32 -3.14 14.87 -4.12
C PRO A 32 -2.73 15.41 -5.50
N LYS A 33 -1.68 14.84 -6.08
CA LYS A 33 -1.30 15.09 -7.48
C LYS A 33 -2.10 14.18 -8.40
N LEU A 34 -3.26 14.66 -8.88
CA LEU A 34 -4.23 13.85 -9.62
C LEU A 34 -3.66 13.12 -10.84
N PHE A 35 -2.76 13.76 -11.60
CA PHE A 35 -2.10 13.11 -12.74
C PHE A 35 -1.26 11.90 -12.30
N ASN A 36 -0.49 12.04 -11.23
CA ASN A 36 0.31 10.94 -10.70
C ASN A 36 -0.61 9.79 -10.27
N LEU A 37 -1.66 10.11 -9.51
CA LEU A 37 -2.56 9.12 -8.94
C LEU A 37 -3.40 8.36 -9.98
N PHE A 38 -4.05 9.09 -10.90
CA PHE A 38 -4.99 8.50 -11.86
C PHE A 38 -4.32 7.99 -13.14
N PHE A 39 -3.07 8.38 -13.41
CA PHE A 39 -2.34 7.90 -14.58
C PHE A 39 -1.12 7.08 -14.16
N LEU A 40 -0.13 7.71 -13.52
CA LEU A 40 1.16 7.03 -13.28
C LEU A 40 1.05 5.85 -12.29
N ASP A 41 0.29 5.98 -11.20
CA ASP A 41 0.12 4.90 -10.22
C ASP A 41 -0.86 3.84 -10.67
N MET A 42 -1.90 4.26 -11.39
CA MET A 42 -2.91 3.38 -11.98
C MET A 42 -2.27 2.33 -12.90
N PHE A 43 -1.19 2.70 -13.60
CA PHE A 43 -0.41 1.80 -14.45
C PHE A 43 0.93 1.37 -13.84
N GLY A 44 1.20 1.71 -12.58
CA GLY A 44 2.38 1.23 -11.84
C GLY A 44 3.71 1.86 -12.25
N ILE A 45 3.68 2.92 -13.05
CA ILE A 45 4.87 3.59 -13.58
C ILE A 45 5.74 4.13 -12.43
N ARG A 46 5.14 4.87 -11.48
CA ARG A 46 5.89 5.39 -10.33
C ARG A 46 6.42 4.27 -9.44
N PHE A 47 5.60 3.24 -9.20
CA PHE A 47 6.00 2.09 -8.40
C PHE A 47 7.25 1.41 -8.96
N ILE A 48 7.26 1.10 -10.26
CA ILE A 48 8.41 0.46 -10.90
C ILE A 48 9.62 1.37 -10.86
N HIS A 49 9.44 2.66 -11.14
CA HIS A 49 10.52 3.64 -11.06
C HIS A 49 11.17 3.65 -9.67
N TYR A 50 10.38 3.76 -8.59
CA TYR A 50 10.90 3.81 -7.24
C TYR A 50 11.52 2.48 -6.79
N VAL A 51 10.85 1.35 -7.08
CA VAL A 51 11.38 0.02 -6.75
C VAL A 51 12.72 -0.21 -7.46
N PHE A 52 12.82 0.13 -8.74
CA PHE A 52 14.06 -0.06 -9.51
C PHE A 52 15.18 0.88 -9.06
N LYS A 53 14.84 2.14 -8.77
CA LYS A 53 15.78 3.14 -8.24
C LYS A 53 16.37 2.69 -6.91
N ASP A 54 15.53 2.35 -5.93
CA ASP A 54 15.97 1.88 -4.62
C ASP A 54 16.76 0.58 -4.73
N LEU A 55 16.27 -0.39 -5.52
CA LEU A 55 16.96 -1.66 -5.74
C LEU A 55 18.38 -1.45 -6.30
N SER A 56 18.52 -0.54 -7.27
CA SER A 56 19.80 -0.20 -7.87
C SER A 56 20.73 0.45 -6.85
N TYR A 57 20.26 1.47 -6.11
CA TYR A 57 21.07 2.15 -5.08
C TYR A 57 21.54 1.17 -4.01
N HIS A 58 20.61 0.40 -3.45
CA HIS A 58 20.91 -0.51 -2.35
C HIS A 58 21.79 -1.68 -2.81
N SER A 59 21.64 -2.15 -4.05
CA SER A 59 22.53 -3.18 -4.61
C SER A 59 23.98 -2.71 -4.73
N LEU A 60 24.19 -1.42 -5.01
CA LEU A 60 25.50 -0.75 -5.04
C LEU A 60 26.00 -0.34 -3.65
N GLY A 61 25.25 -0.61 -2.59
CA GLY A 61 25.61 -0.23 -1.22
C GLY A 61 25.31 1.23 -0.85
N ILE A 62 24.52 1.93 -1.67
CA ILE A 62 24.09 3.31 -1.41
C ILE A 62 22.73 3.28 -0.71
N LEU A 63 22.60 3.93 0.44
CA LEU A 63 21.31 4.07 1.13
C LEU A 63 20.49 5.19 0.50
N SER A 64 19.25 4.89 0.09
CA SER A 64 18.28 5.94 -0.29
C SER A 64 17.83 6.72 0.95
N GLN A 65 17.36 7.96 0.76
CA GLN A 65 16.93 8.80 1.88
C GLN A 65 15.82 8.14 2.70
N ALA A 66 14.81 7.60 2.03
CA ALA A 66 13.72 6.88 2.68
C ALA A 66 14.22 5.71 3.55
N ALA A 67 15.20 4.93 3.05
CA ALA A 67 15.77 3.83 3.81
C ALA A 67 16.52 4.30 5.07
N LYS A 68 17.17 5.47 5.04
CA LYS A 68 17.81 6.06 6.23
C LYS A 68 16.79 6.44 7.30
N ASP A 69 15.59 6.82 6.90
CA ASP A 69 14.59 7.35 7.81
C ASP A 69 13.83 6.24 8.57
N TYR A 70 13.56 5.09 7.94
CA TYR A 70 12.79 4.01 8.57
C TYR A 70 13.52 2.68 8.77
N VAL A 71 14.65 2.41 8.11
CA VAL A 71 15.39 1.15 8.31
C VAL A 71 16.42 1.35 9.43
N PRO A 72 16.33 0.60 10.55
CA PRO A 72 17.34 0.70 11.59
C PRO A 72 18.73 0.28 11.07
N GLU A 73 19.78 0.95 11.53
CA GLU A 73 21.16 0.77 11.05
C GLU A 73 21.62 -0.70 11.09
N ALA A 74 21.22 -1.45 12.12
CA ALA A 74 21.52 -2.87 12.28
C ALA A 74 21.02 -3.75 11.11
N TYR A 75 20.06 -3.27 10.31
CA TYR A 75 19.49 -3.99 9.17
C TYR A 75 20.00 -3.51 7.80
N HIS A 76 20.80 -2.45 7.72
CA HIS A 76 21.27 -1.88 6.44
C HIS A 76 22.05 -2.91 5.61
N SER A 77 22.99 -3.63 6.22
CA SER A 77 23.76 -4.66 5.50
C SER A 77 22.88 -5.80 4.98
N LYS A 78 21.85 -6.18 5.74
CA LYS A 78 20.88 -7.22 5.34
C LYS A 78 20.01 -6.73 4.19
N MET A 79 19.55 -5.48 4.24
CA MET A 79 18.80 -4.80 3.19
C MET A 79 19.59 -4.79 1.87
N MET A 80 20.84 -4.32 1.91
CA MET A 80 21.72 -4.27 0.73
C MET A 80 21.99 -5.66 0.14
N ARG A 81 22.26 -6.66 1.00
CA ARG A 81 22.43 -8.05 0.54
C ARG A 81 21.18 -8.56 -0.16
N ASN A 82 20.01 -8.34 0.42
CA ASN A 82 18.73 -8.76 -0.16
C ASN A 82 18.45 -8.02 -1.47
N ALA A 83 18.79 -6.73 -1.58
CA ALA A 83 18.71 -5.97 -2.81
C ALA A 83 19.56 -6.61 -3.93
N ARG A 84 20.80 -7.03 -3.64
CA ARG A 84 21.63 -7.75 -4.61
C ARG A 84 21.02 -9.09 -5.03
N LEU A 85 20.54 -9.88 -4.07
CA LEU A 85 19.90 -11.17 -4.36
C LEU A 85 18.64 -10.99 -5.21
N TYR A 86 17.84 -9.96 -4.92
CA TYR A 86 16.63 -9.68 -5.69
C TYR A 86 16.96 -9.21 -7.11
N LEU A 87 17.98 -8.36 -7.28
CA LEU A 87 18.47 -7.97 -8.60
C LEU A 87 19.02 -9.16 -9.40
N LEU A 88 19.81 -10.04 -8.76
CA LEU A 88 20.31 -11.27 -9.37
C LEU A 88 19.17 -12.20 -9.78
N PHE A 89 18.11 -12.30 -8.98
CA PHE A 89 16.92 -13.07 -9.33
C PHE A 89 16.22 -12.51 -10.57
N ILE A 90 16.09 -11.19 -10.70
CA ILE A 90 15.53 -10.55 -11.89
C ILE A 90 16.41 -10.83 -13.12
N ILE A 91 17.73 -10.69 -13.01
CA ILE A 91 18.68 -11.00 -14.09
C ILE A 91 18.57 -12.48 -14.50
N PHE A 92 18.47 -13.38 -13.52
CA PHE A 92 18.27 -14.81 -13.76
C PHE A 92 16.98 -15.08 -14.54
N LEU A 93 15.86 -14.45 -14.20
CA LEU A 93 14.60 -14.61 -14.94
C LEU A 93 14.72 -14.10 -16.39
N ILE A 94 15.41 -12.98 -16.60
CA ILE A 94 15.67 -12.47 -17.95
C ILE A 94 16.49 -13.49 -18.75
N TYR A 95 17.57 -14.00 -18.18
CA TYR A 95 18.41 -15.02 -18.80
C TYR A 95 17.62 -16.28 -19.16
N ILE A 96 16.82 -16.81 -18.24
CA ILE A 96 15.98 -18.00 -18.48
C ILE A 96 14.93 -17.74 -19.57
N SER A 97 14.35 -16.54 -19.60
CA SER A 97 13.44 -16.15 -20.69
C SER A 97 14.08 -16.22 -22.06
N PHE A 98 15.33 -15.75 -22.20
CA PHE A 98 16.09 -15.91 -23.45
C PHE A 98 16.46 -17.36 -23.73
N ALA A 99 16.93 -18.11 -22.73
CA ALA A 99 17.37 -19.49 -22.90
C ALA A 99 16.22 -20.42 -23.35
N VAL A 100 15.00 -20.19 -22.86
CA VAL A 100 13.80 -20.96 -23.25
C VAL A 100 13.12 -20.37 -24.49
N GLY A 101 13.50 -19.17 -24.92
CA GLY A 101 12.85 -18.46 -26.04
C GLY A 101 11.42 -18.03 -25.73
N SER A 102 11.12 -17.75 -24.45
CA SER A 102 9.76 -17.41 -23.99
C SER A 102 9.79 -16.34 -22.91
N PHE A 103 8.88 -15.37 -23.00
CA PHE A 103 8.73 -14.33 -21.98
C PHE A 103 7.96 -14.81 -20.73
N LEU A 104 7.47 -16.05 -20.71
CA LEU A 104 6.65 -16.59 -19.61
C LEU A 104 7.31 -16.51 -18.22
N PRO A 105 8.62 -16.79 -18.03
CA PRO A 105 9.29 -16.56 -16.75
C PRO A 105 9.10 -15.11 -16.24
N LEU A 106 9.26 -14.11 -17.11
CA LEU A 106 9.00 -12.72 -16.75
C LEU A 106 7.51 -12.46 -16.51
N MET A 107 6.62 -13.07 -17.29
CA MET A 107 5.18 -12.96 -17.13
C MET A 107 4.70 -13.40 -15.74
N PHE A 108 5.24 -14.49 -15.21
CA PHE A 108 4.79 -15.06 -13.94
C PHE A 108 5.45 -14.42 -12.71
N PHE A 109 6.67 -13.90 -12.83
CA PHE A 109 7.42 -13.42 -11.66
C PHE A 109 7.60 -11.90 -11.61
N VAL A 110 7.64 -11.21 -12.75
CA VAL A 110 7.91 -9.75 -12.81
C VAL A 110 6.65 -8.98 -13.19
N LEU A 111 6.01 -9.36 -14.31
CA LEU A 111 4.85 -8.65 -14.85
C LEU A 111 3.55 -8.69 -14.02
N PRO A 112 3.31 -9.57 -13.02
CA PRO A 112 2.08 -9.48 -12.22
C PRO A 112 1.93 -8.14 -11.50
N ASN A 113 3.05 -7.51 -11.14
CA ASN A 113 3.07 -6.17 -10.55
C ASN A 113 2.68 -5.05 -11.54
N LEU A 114 2.65 -5.35 -12.84
CA LEU A 114 2.23 -4.44 -13.91
C LEU A 114 0.77 -4.67 -14.28
N TYR A 115 0.43 -5.86 -14.79
CA TYR A 115 -0.92 -6.10 -15.32
C TYR A 115 -1.97 -6.19 -14.20
N GLY A 116 -1.58 -6.56 -12.97
CA GLY A 116 -2.48 -6.54 -11.80
C GLY A 116 -2.60 -5.17 -11.13
N ARG A 117 -1.79 -4.19 -11.55
CA ARG A 117 -1.62 -2.92 -10.83
C ARG A 117 -2.88 -2.07 -10.79
N THR A 118 -3.58 -1.97 -11.91
CA THR A 118 -4.78 -1.12 -12.01
C THR A 118 -5.84 -1.55 -11.01
N LEU A 119 -6.13 -2.85 -10.92
CA LEU A 119 -7.08 -3.36 -9.94
C LEU A 119 -6.57 -3.15 -8.51
N LEU A 120 -5.29 -3.43 -8.25
CA LEU A 120 -4.69 -3.19 -6.95
C LEU A 120 -4.77 -1.71 -6.55
N GLN A 121 -4.53 -0.79 -7.47
CA GLN A 121 -4.60 0.65 -7.23
C GLN A 121 -6.02 1.07 -6.84
N LEU A 122 -7.04 0.58 -7.54
CA LEU A 122 -8.44 0.84 -7.20
C LEU A 122 -8.80 0.37 -5.78
N ILE A 123 -8.21 -0.74 -5.33
CA ILE A 123 -8.40 -1.26 -3.97
C ILE A 123 -7.61 -0.44 -2.95
N ILE A 124 -6.35 -0.08 -3.24
CA ILE A 124 -5.50 0.73 -2.35
C ILE A 124 -6.09 2.13 -2.15
N LEU A 125 -6.72 2.72 -3.17
CA LEU A 125 -7.41 4.00 -3.05
C LEU A 125 -8.45 4.00 -1.91
N LEU A 126 -9.05 2.85 -1.62
CA LEU A 126 -10.04 2.74 -0.57
C LEU A 126 -9.44 2.79 0.84
N GLN A 127 -8.14 2.56 1.02
CA GLN A 127 -7.53 2.37 2.33
C GLN A 127 -7.45 3.67 3.14
N HIS A 128 -6.82 4.69 2.57
CA HIS A 128 -6.44 5.93 3.28
C HIS A 128 -6.89 7.20 2.56
N ASP A 129 -7.14 7.13 1.26
CA ASP A 129 -7.35 8.33 0.48
C ASP A 129 -8.71 8.99 0.82
N GLY A 130 -8.69 10.33 0.83
CA GLY A 130 -9.81 11.15 1.28
C GLY A 130 -9.96 11.26 2.81
N LEU A 131 -9.11 10.60 3.61
CA LEU A 131 -9.22 10.58 5.07
C LEU A 131 -8.34 11.63 5.75
N LYS A 132 -8.45 11.70 7.09
CA LYS A 132 -7.76 12.67 7.93
C LYS A 132 -6.30 12.28 8.12
N ALA A 133 -5.39 13.07 7.56
CA ALA A 133 -3.94 12.95 7.80
C ALA A 133 -3.54 13.50 9.18
N ASN A 134 -2.32 13.17 9.63
CA ASN A 134 -1.72 13.66 10.88
C ASN A 134 -2.54 13.36 12.16
N THR A 135 -3.18 12.19 12.20
CA THR A 135 -3.91 11.70 13.38
C THR A 135 -3.30 10.39 13.86
N TRP A 136 -3.31 10.19 15.18
CA TRP A 136 -2.84 8.96 15.82
C TRP A 136 -3.94 7.91 15.92
N ASP A 137 -5.19 8.27 15.63
CA ASP A 137 -6.31 7.32 15.63
C ASP A 137 -6.49 6.72 14.23
N HIS A 138 -6.11 5.45 14.08
CA HIS A 138 -6.24 4.72 12.81
C HIS A 138 -7.68 4.67 12.28
N ARG A 139 -8.70 4.84 13.12
CA ARG A 139 -10.10 4.87 12.69
C ARG A 139 -10.43 6.12 11.87
N GLU A 140 -9.66 7.20 12.07
CA GLU A 140 -9.80 8.45 11.32
C GLU A 140 -8.96 8.45 10.04
N SER A 141 -7.81 7.78 10.04
CA SER A 141 -6.84 7.76 8.93
C SER A 141 -6.97 6.56 7.98
N THR A 142 -7.81 5.58 8.34
CA THR A 142 -7.91 4.29 7.64
C THR A 142 -9.39 3.93 7.40
N ARG A 143 -9.66 3.09 6.40
CA ARG A 143 -11.02 2.64 6.04
C ARG A 143 -11.07 1.13 5.85
N THR A 144 -12.11 0.55 6.42
CA THR A 144 -12.55 -0.82 6.13
C THR A 144 -13.72 -0.76 5.14
N VAL A 145 -13.67 -1.59 4.11
CA VAL A 145 -14.71 -1.71 3.09
C VAL A 145 -15.07 -3.18 2.96
N HIS A 146 -16.37 -3.52 2.94
CA HIS A 146 -16.79 -4.89 2.70
C HIS A 146 -16.81 -5.18 1.21
N LEU A 147 -15.83 -5.93 0.75
CA LEU A 147 -15.68 -6.44 -0.61
C LEU A 147 -16.24 -7.86 -0.72
N ASN A 148 -16.60 -8.27 -1.94
CA ASN A 148 -17.04 -9.63 -2.22
C ASN A 148 -15.88 -10.64 -2.06
N PHE A 149 -16.17 -11.94 -2.16
CA PHE A 149 -15.15 -13.00 -2.00
C PHE A 149 -13.94 -12.84 -2.95
N ILE A 150 -14.16 -12.42 -4.19
CA ILE A 150 -13.10 -12.29 -5.20
C ILE A 150 -12.14 -11.17 -4.80
N TYR A 151 -12.66 -9.96 -4.60
CA TYR A 151 -11.82 -8.81 -4.28
C TYR A 151 -11.31 -8.86 -2.85
N GLY A 152 -12.15 -9.26 -1.90
CA GLY A 152 -11.83 -9.30 -0.48
C GLY A 152 -10.85 -10.41 -0.12
N TYR A 153 -11.16 -11.67 -0.45
CA TYR A 153 -10.36 -12.83 -0.01
C TYR A 153 -9.33 -13.27 -1.06
N LEU A 154 -9.76 -13.58 -2.29
CA LEU A 154 -8.86 -14.19 -3.28
C LEU A 154 -7.73 -13.27 -3.73
N LEU A 155 -8.03 -11.99 -3.98
CA LEU A 155 -7.07 -11.05 -4.55
C LEU A 155 -6.40 -10.15 -3.53
N TYR A 156 -7.04 -9.95 -2.38
CA TYR A 156 -6.60 -8.98 -1.37
C TYR A 156 -6.43 -9.59 0.02
N PHE A 157 -6.58 -10.92 0.16
CA PHE A 157 -6.29 -11.66 1.39
C PHE A 157 -6.94 -11.07 2.64
N ASN A 158 -8.21 -10.66 2.59
CA ASN A 158 -8.94 -9.99 3.69
C ASN A 158 -8.36 -8.64 4.15
N MET A 159 -7.43 -8.02 3.43
CA MET A 159 -6.93 -6.67 3.72
C MET A 159 -7.98 -5.57 3.50
N GLN A 160 -9.20 -5.95 3.11
CA GLN A 160 -10.39 -5.11 3.14
C GLN A 160 -10.72 -4.61 4.56
N TYR A 161 -10.34 -5.38 5.59
CA TYR A 161 -10.39 -5.04 7.01
C TYR A 161 -9.15 -4.24 7.42
N HIS A 162 -9.00 -3.07 6.80
CA HIS A 162 -7.74 -2.32 6.87
C HIS A 162 -7.60 -1.51 8.16
N VAL A 163 -8.71 -1.01 8.74
CA VAL A 163 -8.64 -0.35 10.07
C VAL A 163 -8.17 -1.35 11.12
N GLU A 164 -8.67 -2.58 11.05
CA GLU A 164 -8.30 -3.68 11.94
C GLU A 164 -6.82 -4.03 11.80
N HIS A 165 -6.34 -4.14 10.56
CA HIS A 165 -4.92 -4.35 10.26
C HIS A 165 -4.05 -3.24 10.85
N HIS A 166 -4.48 -1.99 10.74
CA HIS A 166 -3.74 -0.84 11.28
C HIS A 166 -3.71 -0.79 12.81
N ILE A 167 -4.82 -1.12 13.48
CA ILE A 167 -4.85 -1.17 14.95
C ILE A 167 -4.06 -2.39 15.46
N PHE A 168 -4.13 -3.52 14.77
CA PHE A 168 -3.53 -4.79 15.19
C PHE A 168 -2.71 -5.46 14.06
N PRO A 169 -1.57 -4.87 13.62
CA PRO A 169 -0.81 -5.33 12.45
C PRO A 169 -0.17 -6.71 12.61
N GLN A 170 -0.14 -7.26 13.83
CA GLN A 170 0.34 -8.61 14.11
C GLN A 170 -0.73 -9.68 13.89
N VAL A 171 -2.00 -9.30 13.72
CA VAL A 171 -3.08 -10.26 13.44
C VAL A 171 -2.99 -10.70 11.98
N PRO A 172 -2.87 -12.01 11.72
CA PRO A 172 -2.75 -12.49 10.36
C PRO A 172 -4.05 -12.24 9.59
N PHE A 173 -3.90 -12.02 8.29
CA PHE A 173 -4.97 -11.58 7.40
C PHE A 173 -6.21 -12.52 7.41
N ASN A 174 -6.01 -13.82 7.62
CA ASN A 174 -7.09 -14.81 7.71
C ASN A 174 -7.93 -14.71 9.01
N LYS A 175 -7.45 -13.98 10.03
CA LYS A 175 -8.14 -13.74 11.31
C LYS A 175 -8.77 -12.35 11.40
N LEU A 176 -8.47 -11.45 10.45
CA LEU A 176 -9.09 -10.12 10.40
C LEU A 176 -10.63 -10.14 10.39
N PRO A 177 -11.33 -11.08 9.71
CA PRO A 177 -12.79 -11.14 9.80
C PRO A 177 -13.31 -11.41 11.22
N ALA A 178 -12.60 -12.26 11.99
CA ALA A 178 -12.96 -12.56 13.38
C ALA A 178 -12.68 -11.34 14.29
N LEU A 179 -11.57 -10.65 14.08
CA LEU A 179 -11.24 -9.41 14.76
C LEU A 179 -12.27 -8.32 14.48
N HIS A 180 -12.63 -8.10 13.21
CA HIS A 180 -13.68 -7.16 12.81
C HIS A 180 -14.97 -7.43 13.59
N LYS A 181 -15.44 -8.68 13.63
CA LYS A 181 -16.64 -9.04 14.40
C LYS A 181 -16.54 -8.70 15.89
N ALA A 182 -15.35 -8.83 16.48
CA ALA A 182 -15.12 -8.56 17.90
C ALA A 182 -15.10 -7.06 18.24
N ILE A 183 -14.66 -6.20 17.31
CA ILE A 183 -14.49 -4.76 17.56
C ILE A 183 -15.40 -3.86 16.73
N LYS A 184 -16.28 -4.41 15.89
CA LYS A 184 -17.13 -3.66 14.94
C LYS A 184 -17.89 -2.49 15.55
N ASP A 185 -18.33 -2.62 16.81
CA ASP A 185 -19.10 -1.59 17.50
C ASP A 185 -18.25 -0.36 17.89
N LYS A 186 -16.92 -0.44 17.71
CA LYS A 186 -15.94 0.64 17.94
C LYS A 186 -15.39 1.22 16.64
N LEU A 187 -15.81 0.69 15.49
CA LEU A 187 -15.33 1.08 14.18
C LEU A 187 -16.30 2.06 13.49
N PRO A 188 -15.80 2.89 12.57
CA PRO A 188 -16.66 3.68 11.68
C PRO A 188 -17.54 2.81 10.79
N THR A 189 -18.63 3.40 10.29
CA THR A 189 -19.50 2.75 9.30
C THR A 189 -18.70 2.37 8.04
N THR A 190 -18.93 1.17 7.55
CA THR A 190 -18.24 0.60 6.39
C THR A 190 -19.04 0.76 5.10
N LYS A 191 -18.35 0.96 3.98
CA LYS A 191 -18.94 0.89 2.64
C LYS A 191 -19.10 -0.56 2.18
N ASN A 192 -20.06 -0.80 1.28
CA ASN A 192 -20.38 -2.13 0.78
C ASN A 192 -20.08 -2.23 -0.72
N GLY A 193 -18.92 -2.78 -1.03
CA GLY A 193 -18.43 -3.03 -2.39
C GLY A 193 -17.42 -1.99 -2.87
N LEU A 194 -16.68 -2.39 -3.91
CA LEU A 194 -15.64 -1.56 -4.53
C LEU A 194 -16.21 -0.24 -5.08
N ILE A 195 -17.34 -0.33 -5.80
CA ILE A 195 -17.96 0.84 -6.45
C ILE A 195 -18.47 1.84 -5.40
N ASP A 196 -19.15 1.39 -4.36
CA ASP A 196 -19.64 2.24 -3.26
C ASP A 196 -18.49 2.98 -2.56
N GLY A 197 -17.37 2.27 -2.31
CA GLY A 197 -16.15 2.89 -1.80
C GLY A 197 -15.55 3.94 -2.76
N LEU A 198 -15.46 3.63 -4.05
CA LEU A 198 -14.89 4.54 -5.04
C LEU A 198 -15.75 5.80 -5.25
N ILE A 199 -17.08 5.68 -5.20
CA ILE A 199 -17.99 6.83 -5.31
C ILE A 199 -17.79 7.82 -4.15
N GLU A 200 -17.42 7.34 -2.96
CA GLU A 200 -17.05 8.20 -1.84
C GLU A 200 -15.64 8.80 -2.02
N VAL A 201 -14.67 7.97 -2.40
CA VAL A 201 -13.24 8.34 -2.39
C VAL A 201 -12.86 9.25 -3.56
N MET A 202 -13.38 9.00 -4.77
CA MET A 202 -12.96 9.74 -5.97
C MET A 202 -13.27 11.23 -5.89
N PRO A 203 -14.50 11.67 -5.53
CA PRO A 203 -14.79 13.09 -5.34
C PRO A 203 -13.99 13.70 -4.20
N ALA A 204 -13.75 12.94 -3.13
CA ALA A 204 -12.97 13.40 -1.98
C ALA A 204 -11.53 13.71 -2.35
N ILE A 205 -10.85 12.85 -3.11
CA ILE A 205 -9.48 13.08 -3.60
C ILE A 205 -9.43 14.31 -4.52
N ILE A 206 -10.38 14.44 -5.43
CA ILE A 206 -10.46 15.59 -6.35
C ILE A 206 -10.65 16.88 -5.55
N THR A 207 -11.48 16.85 -4.51
CA THR A 207 -11.70 18.00 -3.62
C THR A 207 -10.45 18.30 -2.80
N GLN A 208 -9.81 17.28 -2.22
CA GLN A 208 -8.53 17.38 -1.49
C GLN A 208 -7.39 17.97 -2.33
N SER A 209 -7.40 17.78 -3.65
CA SER A 209 -6.40 18.37 -4.54
C SER A 209 -6.50 19.90 -4.65
N LYS A 210 -7.66 20.46 -4.32
CA LYS A 210 -7.96 21.91 -4.33
C LYS A 210 -7.99 22.48 -2.93
N ASP A 211 -8.47 21.69 -1.97
CA ASP A 211 -8.58 22.02 -0.55
C ASP A 211 -7.90 20.91 0.27
N PRO A 212 -6.60 21.04 0.60
CA PRO A 212 -5.85 20.00 1.31
C PRO A 212 -6.46 19.59 2.66
N ASP A 213 -7.24 20.47 3.29
CA ASP A 213 -7.85 20.27 4.60
C ASP A 213 -9.18 19.51 4.53
N TYR A 214 -9.77 19.38 3.33
CA TYR A 214 -10.93 18.53 3.11
C TYR A 214 -10.68 17.12 3.63
N LEU A 215 -11.69 16.54 4.26
CA LEU A 215 -11.67 15.16 4.73
C LEU A 215 -13.08 14.57 4.68
N ILE A 216 -13.15 13.28 4.39
CA ILE A 216 -14.37 12.50 4.56
C ILE A 216 -14.60 12.33 6.06
N GLN A 217 -15.70 12.87 6.56
CA GLN A 217 -16.07 12.69 7.97
C GLN A 217 -16.51 11.25 8.20
N LYS A 218 -15.85 10.58 9.15
CA LYS A 218 -16.21 9.23 9.58
C LYS A 218 -17.41 9.30 10.51
N VAL A 219 -18.43 8.50 10.22
CA VAL A 219 -19.55 8.28 11.14
C VAL A 219 -19.22 7.10 12.02
N PHE A 220 -19.17 7.31 13.33
CA PHE A 220 -19.00 6.24 14.30
C PHE A 220 -20.36 5.67 14.68
N THR A 221 -20.43 4.34 14.80
CA THR A 221 -21.61 3.71 15.38
C THR A 221 -21.74 4.19 16.83
N PRO A 222 -22.89 4.73 17.25
CA PRO A 222 -23.06 5.15 18.63
C PRO A 222 -22.85 3.95 19.58
N PRO A 223 -22.21 4.16 20.75
CA PRO A 223 -22.04 3.09 21.72
C PRO A 223 -23.42 2.58 22.16
N ARG A 224 -23.59 1.26 22.17
CA ARG A 224 -24.74 0.59 22.80
C ARG A 224 -24.64 0.65 24.32
#